data_AF-A0A261ATY0-F1
#
_entry.id   AF-A0A261ATY0-F1
#
_cell.length_a   1.000
_cell.length_b   1.000
_cell.length_c   1.000
_cell.angle_alpha   90.00
_cell.angle_beta   90.00
_cell.angle_gamma   90.00
#
_symmetry.space_group_name_H-M   'P 1'
#
loop_
_entity.id
_entity.type
_entity.pdbx_description
1 polymer ?
#
loop_
_entity_poly.entity_id
_entity_poly.type
_entity_poly.pdbx_seq_one_letter_code
_entity_poly.pdbx_strand_id
1 'polypeptide(L)'
;MTSGFVSTSELDQEKSSRQEAWEKVRKPTDAVLAPEPEYCNKTLFEQLKDNKDAKQLEIDEAKKLKNMVRGIDEDESTFLSDLDSTKRVVKLQMKREEQEVIKEMTVTQHLAANQSSVPRFILKPSTSAVGVAPPKSKQAAFLSTAIKRKSTSTGPEDKKQDEAVPTKVSKAEPVIKQVGALQALCDYAPSSDSDSDASSDDEPETVPILVTATTGKKQQGGCQ
;
A
#
# COMPACT_ATOMS: atom_id res chain seq x y z
N MET A 1 -35.53 -9.36 -30.79
CA MET A 1 -34.19 -8.91 -31.20
C MET A 1 -34.37 -8.02 -32.40
N THR A 2 -34.14 -6.72 -32.29
CA THR A 2 -34.17 -5.81 -33.44
C THR A 2 -32.98 -6.18 -34.33
N SER A 3 -33.24 -6.46 -35.61
CA SER A 3 -32.21 -6.75 -36.60
C SER A 3 -31.17 -5.63 -36.58
N GLY A 4 -29.88 -5.95 -36.42
CA GLY A 4 -28.80 -4.96 -36.51
C GLY A 4 -28.50 -4.49 -37.94
N PHE A 5 -29.33 -4.88 -38.91
CA PHE A 5 -29.22 -4.41 -40.28
C PHE A 5 -30.03 -3.13 -40.46
N VAL A 6 -29.34 -2.06 -40.86
CA VAL A 6 -29.94 -0.79 -41.29
C VAL A 6 -30.42 -0.95 -42.74
N SER A 7 -31.67 -0.56 -43.02
CA SER A 7 -32.22 -0.62 -44.37
C SER A 7 -31.76 0.59 -45.21
N THR A 8 -31.67 0.43 -46.53
CA THR A 8 -31.29 1.54 -47.44
C THR A 8 -32.24 2.73 -47.31
N SER A 9 -33.54 2.46 -47.19
CA SER A 9 -34.57 3.47 -46.96
C SER A 9 -34.36 4.28 -45.68
N GLU A 10 -33.84 3.64 -44.63
CA GLU A 10 -33.60 4.29 -43.33
C GLU A 10 -32.38 5.23 -43.40
N LEU A 11 -31.31 4.83 -44.10
CA LEU A 11 -30.18 5.73 -44.35
C LEU A 11 -30.57 6.96 -45.18
N ASP A 12 -31.43 6.79 -46.18
CA ASP A 12 -31.85 7.90 -47.04
C ASP A 12 -32.76 8.87 -46.27
N GLN A 13 -33.65 8.36 -45.41
CA GLN A 13 -34.47 9.17 -44.52
C GLN A 13 -33.63 9.94 -43.49
N GLU A 14 -32.57 9.32 -42.97
CA GLU A 14 -31.67 10.01 -42.04
C GLU A 14 -30.86 11.11 -42.74
N LYS A 15 -30.40 10.86 -43.97
CA LYS A 15 -29.73 11.87 -44.80
C LYS A 15 -30.67 13.03 -45.13
N SER A 16 -31.93 12.76 -45.48
CA SER A 16 -32.91 13.82 -45.76
C SER A 16 -33.25 14.64 -44.52
N SER A 17 -33.48 13.97 -43.39
CA SER A 17 -33.75 14.65 -42.11
C SER A 17 -32.58 15.54 -41.68
N ARG A 18 -31.34 15.08 -41.91
CA ARG A 18 -30.13 15.87 -41.65
C ARG A 18 -30.02 17.07 -42.58
N GLN A 19 -30.37 16.90 -43.85
CA GLN A 19 -30.38 17.97 -44.84
C GLN A 19 -31.42 19.04 -44.50
N GLU A 20 -32.63 18.65 -44.11
CA GLU A 20 -33.68 19.56 -43.65
C GLU A 20 -33.26 20.33 -42.39
N ALA A 21 -32.66 19.64 -41.43
CA ALA A 21 -32.10 20.28 -40.22
C ALA A 21 -30.97 21.26 -40.56
N TRP A 22 -30.14 20.91 -41.56
CA TRP A 22 -29.08 21.77 -42.04
C TRP A 22 -29.65 23.02 -42.72
N GLU A 23 -30.58 22.87 -43.66
CA GLU A 23 -31.22 23.99 -44.36
C GLU A 23 -31.91 24.98 -43.42
N LYS A 24 -32.44 24.50 -42.29
CA LYS A 24 -33.04 25.34 -41.26
C LYS A 24 -32.03 26.23 -40.52
N VAL A 25 -30.77 25.79 -40.38
CA VAL A 25 -29.71 26.48 -39.62
C VAL A 25 -28.64 27.10 -40.53
N ARG A 26 -28.64 26.71 -41.82
CA ARG A 26 -27.69 27.10 -42.86
C ARG A 26 -27.73 28.60 -43.13
N LYS A 27 -26.54 29.22 -43.20
CA LYS A 27 -26.37 30.59 -43.68
C LYS A 27 -26.11 30.61 -45.20
N PRO A 28 -26.32 31.75 -45.89
CA PRO A 28 -26.14 31.84 -47.35
C PRO A 28 -24.75 31.43 -47.85
N THR A 29 -23.72 31.54 -47.00
CA THR A 29 -22.32 31.23 -47.30
C THR A 29 -21.92 29.77 -47.07
N ASP A 30 -22.74 28.98 -46.39
CA ASP A 30 -22.36 27.63 -45.97
C ASP A 30 -22.51 26.63 -47.16
N ALA A 31 -22.09 25.37 -47.01
CA ALA A 31 -22.17 24.35 -48.07
C ALA A 31 -23.58 23.76 -48.22
N VAL A 32 -24.12 23.66 -49.45
CA VAL A 32 -25.54 23.31 -49.71
C VAL A 32 -25.90 21.95 -49.13
N LEU A 33 -24.96 21.00 -49.16
CA LEU A 33 -25.14 19.66 -48.65
C LEU A 33 -24.69 19.58 -47.19
N ALA A 34 -25.51 18.95 -46.34
CA ALA A 34 -25.19 18.71 -44.95
C ALA A 34 -23.91 17.86 -44.82
N PRO A 35 -22.96 18.22 -43.95
CA PRO A 35 -21.76 17.42 -43.71
C PRO A 35 -22.11 15.96 -43.36
N GLU A 36 -21.42 15.01 -44.00
CA GLU A 36 -21.56 13.59 -43.69
C GLU A 36 -20.95 13.31 -42.30
N PRO A 37 -21.60 12.51 -41.45
CA PRO A 37 -21.04 12.15 -40.14
C PRO A 37 -19.68 11.48 -40.33
N GLU A 38 -18.74 11.84 -39.45
CA GLU A 38 -17.41 11.24 -39.46
C GLU A 38 -17.53 9.72 -39.27
N TYR A 39 -17.02 8.96 -40.24
CA TYR A 39 -16.92 7.52 -40.13
C TYR A 39 -15.91 7.14 -39.05
N CYS A 40 -16.20 6.08 -38.28
CA CYS A 40 -15.29 5.60 -37.25
C CYS A 40 -13.98 5.11 -37.88
N ASN A 41 -12.92 5.90 -37.72
CA ASN A 41 -11.60 5.55 -38.24
C ASN A 41 -10.86 4.49 -37.39
N LYS A 42 -11.47 4.02 -36.30
CA LYS A 42 -10.90 2.96 -35.47
C LYS A 42 -10.98 1.64 -36.23
N THR A 43 -9.91 0.86 -36.16
CA THR A 43 -9.96 -0.50 -36.68
C THR A 43 -10.91 -1.34 -35.82
N LEU A 44 -11.54 -2.37 -36.41
CA LEU A 44 -12.39 -3.29 -35.65
C LEU A 44 -11.66 -3.89 -34.44
N PHE A 45 -10.35 -4.12 -34.57
CA PHE A 45 -9.51 -4.60 -33.48
C PHE A 45 -9.45 -3.60 -32.31
N GLU A 46 -9.23 -2.31 -32.58
CA GLU A 46 -9.21 -1.27 -31.55
C GLU A 46 -10.57 -1.16 -30.85
N GLN A 47 -11.67 -1.21 -31.61
CA GLN A 47 -13.01 -1.16 -31.02
C GLN A 47 -13.30 -2.36 -30.13
N LEU A 48 -12.93 -3.58 -30.56
CA LEU A 48 -13.09 -4.79 -29.76
C LEU A 48 -12.20 -4.76 -28.50
N LYS A 49 -10.99 -4.24 -28.64
CA LYS A 49 -10.07 -4.06 -27.52
C LYS A 49 -10.61 -3.05 -26.51
N ASP A 50 -11.03 -1.87 -26.96
CA ASP A 50 -11.65 -0.83 -26.12
C ASP A 50 -12.87 -1.39 -25.38
N ASN A 51 -13.73 -2.16 -26.06
CA ASN A 51 -14.90 -2.80 -25.44
C ASN A 51 -14.52 -3.84 -24.38
N LYS A 52 -13.47 -4.61 -24.62
CA LYS A 52 -12.96 -5.60 -23.66
C LYS A 52 -12.34 -4.90 -22.45
N ASP A 53 -11.50 -3.91 -22.68
CA ASP A 53 -10.80 -3.17 -21.64
C ASP A 53 -11.79 -2.36 -20.80
N ALA A 54 -12.82 -1.76 -21.41
CA ALA A 54 -13.90 -1.07 -20.70
C ALA A 54 -14.68 -2.01 -19.78
N LYS A 55 -15.06 -3.21 -20.26
CA LYS A 55 -15.73 -4.22 -19.44
C LYS A 55 -14.84 -4.73 -18.31
N GLN A 56 -13.54 -4.91 -18.58
CA GLN A 56 -12.59 -5.35 -17.57
C GLN A 56 -12.43 -4.30 -16.48
N LEU A 57 -12.32 -3.03 -16.87
CA LEU A 57 -12.22 -1.91 -15.95
C LEU A 57 -13.49 -1.78 -15.08
N GLU A 58 -14.67 -1.95 -15.66
CA GLU A 58 -15.94 -1.96 -14.91
C GLU A 58 -15.98 -3.10 -13.87
N ILE A 59 -15.54 -4.31 -14.25
CA ILE A 59 -15.46 -5.45 -13.34
C ILE A 59 -14.45 -5.19 -12.21
N ASP A 60 -13.30 -4.63 -12.54
CA ASP A 60 -12.24 -4.36 -11.56
C ASP A 60 -12.66 -3.24 -10.59
N GLU A 61 -13.34 -2.20 -11.08
CA GLU A 61 -13.94 -1.16 -10.25
C GLU A 61 -15.04 -1.72 -9.35
N ALA A 62 -15.95 -2.55 -9.88
CA ALA A 62 -17.00 -3.18 -9.10
C ALA A 62 -16.42 -4.11 -8.02
N LYS A 63 -15.40 -4.90 -8.36
CA LYS A 63 -14.69 -5.77 -7.41
C LYS A 63 -13.96 -4.96 -6.34
N LYS A 64 -13.31 -3.86 -6.73
CA LYS A 64 -12.63 -2.95 -5.81
C LYS A 64 -13.63 -2.32 -4.85
N LEU A 65 -14.73 -1.75 -5.34
CA LEU A 65 -15.80 -1.18 -4.53
C LEU A 65 -16.41 -2.23 -3.61
N LYS A 66 -16.69 -3.43 -4.13
CA LYS A 66 -17.18 -4.55 -3.32
C LYS A 66 -16.22 -4.89 -2.20
N ASN A 67 -14.91 -4.93 -2.45
CA ASN A 67 -13.91 -5.20 -1.41
C ASN A 67 -13.74 -4.06 -0.41
N MET A 68 -13.93 -2.81 -0.81
CA MET A 68 -13.85 -1.66 0.10
C MET A 68 -15.04 -1.58 1.06
N VAL A 69 -16.21 -2.02 0.62
CA VAL A 69 -17.46 -2.03 1.41
C VAL A 69 -17.68 -3.39 2.08
N ARG A 70 -16.88 -4.41 1.75
CA ARG A 70 -16.89 -5.70 2.43
C ARG A 70 -16.29 -5.50 3.82
N GLY A 71 -17.13 -5.57 4.85
CA GLY A 71 -16.72 -5.53 6.24
C GLY A 71 -15.79 -6.70 6.61
N ILE A 72 -15.33 -6.69 7.86
CA ILE A 72 -14.55 -7.79 8.43
C ILE A 72 -15.49 -8.98 8.60
N ASP A 73 -15.13 -10.12 8.01
CA ASP A 73 -15.89 -11.37 8.16
C ASP A 73 -15.73 -11.96 9.57
N GLU A 74 -16.59 -12.90 9.97
CA GLU A 74 -16.51 -13.54 11.29
C GLU A 74 -15.13 -14.20 11.51
N ASP A 75 -14.64 -14.92 10.50
CA ASP A 75 -13.31 -15.53 10.47
C ASP A 75 -12.17 -14.50 10.53
N GLU A 76 -12.31 -13.37 9.84
CA GLU A 76 -11.31 -12.30 9.87
C GLU A 76 -11.28 -11.63 11.27
N SER A 77 -12.44 -11.49 11.93
CA SER A 77 -12.54 -10.90 13.27
C SER A 77 -11.88 -11.78 14.35
N THR A 78 -12.06 -13.10 14.26
CA THR A 78 -11.42 -14.05 15.17
C THR A 78 -9.92 -14.06 14.97
N PHE A 79 -9.45 -14.04 13.72
CA PHE A 79 -8.03 -13.93 13.40
C PHE A 79 -7.40 -12.64 13.98
N LEU A 80 -8.06 -11.49 13.85
CA LEU A 80 -7.57 -10.24 14.45
C LEU A 80 -7.51 -10.31 15.98
N SER A 81 -8.50 -10.93 16.61
CA SER A 81 -8.55 -11.14 18.06
C SER A 81 -7.42 -12.06 18.54
N ASP A 82 -7.12 -13.13 17.80
CA ASP A 82 -6.03 -14.06 18.08
C ASP A 82 -4.66 -13.43 17.87
N LEU A 83 -4.50 -12.58 16.85
CA LEU A 83 -3.26 -11.81 16.66
C LEU A 83 -3.04 -10.85 17.82
N ASP A 84 -4.08 -10.17 18.29
CA ASP A 84 -3.96 -9.23 19.40
C ASP A 84 -3.74 -9.93 20.75
N SER A 85 -4.36 -11.09 20.96
CA SER A 85 -4.09 -11.95 22.12
C SER A 85 -2.63 -12.41 22.10
N THR A 86 -2.13 -12.87 20.96
CA THR A 86 -0.74 -13.30 20.77
C THR A 86 0.24 -12.16 21.03
N LYS A 87 0.02 -10.98 20.43
CA LYS A 87 0.86 -9.79 20.66
C LYS A 87 0.88 -9.39 22.13
N ARG A 88 -0.26 -9.46 22.82
CA ARG A 88 -0.36 -9.17 24.25
C ARG A 88 0.44 -10.17 25.08
N VAL A 89 0.33 -11.46 24.79
CA VAL A 89 1.10 -12.53 25.46
C VAL A 89 2.59 -12.32 25.27
N VAL A 90 3.06 -12.06 24.05
CA VAL A 90 4.47 -11.83 23.75
C VAL A 90 5.00 -10.60 24.50
N LYS A 91 4.26 -9.48 24.50
CA LYS A 91 4.66 -8.28 25.26
C LYS A 91 4.71 -8.54 26.77
N LEU A 92 3.77 -9.32 27.31
CA LEU A 92 3.75 -9.66 28.73
C LEU A 92 4.93 -10.56 29.11
N GLN A 93 5.28 -11.52 28.25
CA GLN A 93 6.46 -12.38 28.43
C GLN A 93 7.74 -11.55 28.40
N MET A 94 7.91 -10.68 27.39
CA MET A 94 9.07 -9.78 27.30
C MET A 94 9.21 -8.89 28.55
N LYS A 95 8.11 -8.28 29.01
CA LYS A 95 8.11 -7.48 30.24
C LYS A 95 8.46 -8.29 31.49
N ARG A 96 8.02 -9.56 31.56
CA ARG A 96 8.35 -10.46 32.67
C ARG A 96 9.84 -10.77 32.68
N GLU A 97 10.40 -11.13 31.53
CA GLU A 97 11.84 -11.42 31.37
C GLU A 97 12.69 -10.20 31.72
N GLU A 98 12.33 -9.01 31.24
CA GLU A 98 12.99 -7.75 31.59
C GLU A 98 12.98 -7.49 33.10
N GLN A 99 11.82 -7.69 33.75
CA GLN A 99 11.70 -7.51 35.20
C GLN A 99 12.54 -8.51 35.99
N GLU A 100 12.63 -9.75 35.52
CA GLU A 100 13.45 -10.79 36.15
C GLU A 100 14.94 -10.44 36.04
N VAL A 101 15.40 -10.02 34.86
CA VAL A 101 16.78 -9.54 34.67
C VAL A 101 17.11 -8.36 35.58
N ILE A 102 16.19 -7.39 35.72
CA ILE A 102 16.39 -6.25 36.63
C ILE A 102 16.49 -6.73 38.08
N LYS A 103 15.62 -7.65 38.52
CA LYS A 103 15.67 -8.22 39.88
C LYS A 103 17.00 -8.93 40.14
N GLU A 104 17.43 -9.80 39.22
CA GLU A 104 18.71 -10.49 39.32
C GLU A 104 19.90 -9.51 39.40
N MET A 105 19.88 -8.44 38.60
CA MET A 105 20.88 -7.37 38.68
C MET A 105 20.87 -6.67 40.04
N THR A 106 19.69 -6.36 40.59
CA THR A 106 19.61 -5.69 41.91
C THR A 106 20.12 -6.60 43.03
N VAL A 107 19.79 -7.89 42.99
CA VAL A 107 20.22 -8.89 43.97
C VAL A 107 21.75 -9.06 43.90
N THR A 108 22.29 -9.28 42.70
CA THR A 108 23.75 -9.42 42.49
C THR A 108 24.53 -8.16 42.88
N GLN A 109 24.01 -6.96 42.58
CA GLN A 109 24.61 -5.70 43.02
C GLN A 109 24.62 -5.58 44.55
N HIS A 110 23.51 -5.92 45.22
CA HIS A 110 23.42 -5.89 46.68
C HIS A 110 24.35 -6.91 47.34
N LEU A 111 24.47 -8.13 46.80
CA LEU A 111 25.43 -9.14 47.23
C LEU A 111 26.88 -8.66 47.04
N ALA A 112 27.20 -8.06 45.89
CA ALA A 112 28.54 -7.53 45.62
C ALA A 112 28.92 -6.37 46.55
N ALA A 113 27.96 -5.50 46.89
CA ALA A 113 28.17 -4.40 47.84
C ALA A 113 28.47 -4.93 49.27
N ASN A 114 27.77 -5.97 49.71
CA ASN A 114 27.98 -6.60 51.01
C ASN A 114 29.24 -7.46 51.09
N GLN A 115 29.82 -7.90 49.97
CA GLN A 115 31.10 -8.63 49.91
C GLN A 115 32.35 -7.72 49.93
N SER A 116 32.22 -6.44 50.31
CA SER A 116 33.28 -5.43 50.23
C SER A 116 34.47 -5.60 51.21
N SER A 117 34.74 -6.80 51.73
CA SER A 117 35.91 -7.10 52.55
C SER A 117 37.04 -7.87 51.84
N VAL A 118 37.00 -8.06 50.52
CA VAL A 118 38.09 -8.75 49.78
C VAL A 118 38.84 -7.76 48.86
N PRO A 119 40.18 -7.67 48.91
CA PRO A 119 40.93 -6.66 48.16
C PRO A 119 40.82 -6.92 46.65
N ARG A 120 40.30 -5.93 45.91
CA ARG A 120 40.38 -5.93 44.45
C ARG A 120 41.84 -5.76 44.03
N PHE A 121 42.47 -6.83 43.53
CA PHE A 121 43.78 -6.76 42.90
C PHE A 121 43.66 -5.93 41.61
N ILE A 122 44.11 -4.67 41.67
CA ILE A 122 44.26 -3.80 40.51
C ILE A 122 45.49 -4.27 39.72
N LEU A 123 45.28 -5.09 38.69
CA LEU A 123 46.32 -5.35 37.72
C LEU A 123 46.41 -4.16 36.75
N LYS A 124 47.45 -3.35 36.91
CA LYS A 124 47.82 -2.28 35.97
C LYS A 124 48.13 -2.92 34.60
N PRO A 125 47.64 -2.36 33.48
CA PRO A 125 48.01 -2.86 32.16
C PRO A 125 49.49 -2.52 31.90
N SER A 126 50.34 -3.55 31.88
CA SER A 126 51.73 -3.43 31.48
C SER A 126 51.80 -3.28 29.97
N THR A 127 52.06 -2.07 29.49
CA THR A 127 52.40 -1.80 28.10
C THR A 127 53.88 -2.12 27.90
N SER A 128 54.20 -3.32 27.44
CA SER A 128 55.48 -3.61 26.80
C SER A 128 55.24 -4.08 25.39
N ALA A 129 55.47 -3.18 24.43
CA ALA A 129 55.55 -3.47 23.02
C ALA A 129 56.78 -4.34 22.74
N VAL A 130 56.56 -5.58 22.30
CA VAL A 130 57.44 -6.31 21.38
C VAL A 130 56.52 -7.14 20.48
N GLY A 131 56.66 -6.97 19.17
CA GLY A 131 55.69 -7.44 18.19
C GLY A 131 55.57 -8.95 18.10
N VAL A 132 54.44 -9.49 18.54
CA VAL A 132 53.69 -10.58 17.91
C VAL A 132 52.23 -10.33 18.27
N ALA A 133 51.34 -10.23 17.29
CA ALA A 133 49.91 -10.01 17.55
C ALA A 133 49.36 -11.18 18.39
N PRO A 134 48.72 -10.94 19.56
CA PRO A 134 48.12 -12.01 20.33
C PRO A 134 46.97 -12.66 19.54
N PRO A 135 46.74 -13.97 19.70
CA PRO A 135 45.67 -14.66 18.98
C PRO A 135 44.34 -14.01 19.33
N LYS A 136 43.65 -13.48 18.32
CA LYS A 136 42.33 -12.87 18.48
C LYS A 136 41.40 -13.90 19.12
N SER A 137 40.74 -13.52 20.21
CA SER A 137 39.72 -14.35 20.87
C SER A 137 38.74 -14.92 19.84
N LYS A 138 38.32 -16.18 20.03
CA LYS A 138 37.33 -16.84 19.15
C LYS A 138 36.08 -15.97 18.97
N GLN A 139 35.65 -15.28 20.03
CA GLN A 139 34.51 -14.36 19.97
C GLN A 139 34.78 -13.15 19.07
N ALA A 140 35.99 -12.58 19.12
CA ALA A 140 36.38 -11.46 18.25
C ALA A 140 36.48 -11.88 16.77
N ALA A 141 36.85 -13.13 16.50
CA ALA A 141 36.85 -13.67 15.14
C ALA A 141 35.43 -13.79 14.56
N PHE A 142 34.46 -14.28 15.34
CA PHE A 142 33.05 -14.32 14.92
C PHE A 142 32.45 -12.92 14.68
N LEU A 143 32.80 -11.95 15.52
CA LEU A 143 32.33 -10.56 15.33
C LEU A 143 32.96 -9.92 14.09
N SER A 144 34.19 -10.28 13.74
CA SER A 144 34.88 -9.73 12.58
C SER A 144 34.28 -10.16 11.24
N THR A 145 33.69 -11.35 11.16
CA THR A 145 33.00 -11.83 9.94
C THR A 145 31.59 -11.24 9.82
N ALA A 146 30.97 -10.85 10.93
CA ALA A 146 29.65 -10.24 10.96
C ALA A 146 29.64 -8.76 10.50
N ILE A 147 30.76 -8.04 10.64
CA ILE A 147 30.84 -6.61 10.30
C ILE A 147 31.36 -6.42 8.87
N LYS A 148 30.45 -6.24 7.90
CA LYS A 148 30.80 -5.82 6.53
C LYS A 148 30.94 -4.30 6.47
N ARG A 149 32.17 -3.79 6.58
CA ARG A 149 32.47 -2.37 6.33
C ARG A 149 32.45 -2.11 4.82
N LYS A 150 31.55 -1.24 4.35
CA LYS A 150 31.55 -0.75 2.96
C LYS A 150 32.61 0.34 2.84
N SER A 151 33.79 0.01 2.31
CA SER A 151 34.79 1.02 1.96
C SER A 151 34.40 1.68 0.64
N THR A 152 34.09 2.97 0.67
CA THR A 152 34.09 3.84 -0.51
C THR A 152 35.54 4.19 -0.85
N SER A 153 36.11 3.52 -1.84
CA SER A 153 37.38 3.91 -2.45
C SER A 153 37.28 3.70 -3.96
N THR A 154 37.48 4.80 -4.67
CA THR A 154 37.43 4.98 -6.12
C THR A 154 38.64 4.36 -6.83
N GLY A 155 38.42 3.31 -7.64
CA GLY A 155 39.16 2.82 -8.84
C GLY A 155 40.68 2.54 -8.78
N PRO A 156 41.30 1.90 -9.82
CA PRO A 156 40.75 1.31 -11.05
C PRO A 156 41.20 -0.14 -11.40
N GLU A 157 40.43 -0.74 -12.33
CA GLU A 157 40.72 -1.76 -13.39
C GLU A 157 41.71 -2.94 -13.16
N ASP A 158 41.22 -4.19 -13.35
CA ASP A 158 41.78 -5.12 -14.35
C ASP A 158 40.88 -6.34 -14.63
N LYS A 159 40.84 -6.74 -15.91
CA LYS A 159 40.00 -7.79 -16.51
C LYS A 159 40.54 -9.22 -16.28
N LYS A 160 39.65 -10.19 -16.02
CA LYS A 160 39.64 -11.49 -16.75
C LYS A 160 38.35 -12.29 -16.53
N GLN A 161 37.97 -12.99 -17.59
CA GLN A 161 36.75 -13.76 -17.82
C GLN A 161 36.71 -15.06 -16.99
N ASP A 162 35.51 -15.52 -16.62
CA ASP A 162 35.01 -16.83 -17.05
C ASP A 162 33.50 -16.99 -16.79
N GLU A 163 32.88 -17.73 -17.70
CA GLU A 163 31.46 -18.04 -17.89
C GLU A 163 30.81 -18.85 -16.74
N ALA A 164 29.57 -18.50 -16.38
CA ALA A 164 28.49 -19.44 -16.03
C ALA A 164 27.15 -18.69 -15.79
N VAL A 165 26.19 -18.91 -16.69
CA VAL A 165 24.74 -18.60 -16.59
C VAL A 165 24.14 -19.57 -15.53
N PRO A 166 23.14 -19.23 -14.66
CA PRO A 166 21.83 -18.77 -15.15
C PRO A 166 20.94 -17.87 -14.25
N THR A 167 19.96 -17.28 -14.94
CA THR A 167 18.60 -16.87 -14.50
C THR A 167 18.45 -16.07 -13.19
N LYS A 168 18.19 -14.75 -13.29
CA LYS A 168 17.32 -14.02 -12.35
C LYS A 168 16.51 -12.89 -13.00
N VAL A 169 15.20 -13.09 -12.91
CA VAL A 169 14.08 -12.15 -12.81
C VAL A 169 14.48 -10.75 -12.36
N SER A 170 14.15 -9.73 -13.15
CA SER A 170 14.28 -8.32 -12.82
C SER A 170 13.26 -7.94 -11.74
N LYS A 171 13.73 -7.82 -10.50
CA LYS A 171 12.96 -7.20 -9.41
C LYS A 171 13.30 -5.71 -9.37
N ALA A 172 12.33 -4.88 -9.74
CA ALA A 172 12.39 -3.44 -9.59
C ALA A 172 12.57 -3.07 -8.10
N GLU A 173 13.47 -2.11 -7.84
CA GLU A 173 13.66 -1.50 -6.54
C GLU A 173 12.41 -0.67 -6.14
N PRO A 174 11.91 -0.76 -4.90
CA PRO A 174 10.94 0.21 -4.42
C PRO A 174 11.67 1.52 -4.07
N VAL A 175 11.51 2.52 -4.93
CA VAL A 175 11.80 3.92 -4.62
C VAL A 175 10.89 4.35 -3.48
N ILE A 176 11.43 4.48 -2.26
CA ILE A 176 10.71 5.06 -1.12
C ILE A 176 10.63 6.57 -1.37
N LYS A 177 9.49 7.05 -1.86
CA LYS A 177 9.15 8.46 -1.86
C LYS A 177 8.65 8.81 -0.46
N GLN A 178 9.36 9.68 0.24
CA GLN A 178 8.91 10.25 1.51
C GLN A 178 7.73 11.19 1.24
N VAL A 179 6.52 10.69 1.42
CA VAL A 179 5.28 11.47 1.27
C VAL A 179 4.93 12.07 2.64
N GLY A 180 5.04 13.40 2.74
CA GLY A 180 4.32 14.27 3.67
C GLY A 180 4.34 13.91 5.16
N ALA A 181 5.17 14.62 5.94
CA ALA A 181 4.96 14.71 7.38
C ALA A 181 3.62 15.45 7.64
N LEU A 182 2.60 14.73 8.11
CA LEU A 182 1.36 15.34 8.58
C LEU A 182 1.63 15.98 9.94
N GLN A 183 1.76 17.30 9.93
CA GLN A 183 1.85 18.12 11.13
C GLN A 183 0.42 18.46 11.58
N ALA A 184 -0.12 17.63 12.47
CA ALA A 184 -1.33 17.93 13.21
C ALA A 184 -1.08 17.60 14.70
N LEU A 185 -0.45 18.55 15.39
CA LEU A 185 -0.55 18.64 16.86
C LEU A 185 -1.98 19.11 17.16
N CYS A 186 -2.84 18.18 17.57
CA CYS A 186 -4.02 18.52 18.34
C CYS A 186 -3.63 18.37 19.81
N ASP A 187 -3.45 19.51 20.50
CA ASP A 187 -3.27 19.55 21.94
C ASP A 187 -4.60 19.10 22.60
N TYR A 188 -4.63 17.87 23.11
CA TYR A 188 -5.75 17.39 23.91
C TYR A 188 -5.50 17.81 25.36
N ALA A 189 -6.26 18.80 25.84
CA ALA A 189 -6.28 19.16 27.25
C ALA A 189 -6.88 18.01 28.08
N PRO A 190 -6.28 17.60 29.22
CA PRO A 190 -6.88 16.62 30.11
C PRO A 190 -7.97 17.30 30.95
N SER A 191 -9.20 17.33 30.43
CA SER A 191 -10.36 17.77 31.21
C SER A 191 -11.01 16.59 31.92
N SER A 192 -10.68 16.51 33.21
CA SER A 192 -11.57 16.22 34.34
C SER A 192 -12.39 14.93 34.35
N ASP A 193 -12.13 14.12 35.40
CA ASP A 193 -12.96 13.05 35.96
C ASP A 193 -14.47 13.34 35.89
N SER A 194 -15.22 12.32 35.47
CA SER A 194 -16.59 12.10 35.92
C SER A 194 -16.93 10.62 35.79
N ASP A 195 -16.70 9.86 36.87
CA ASP A 195 -17.42 8.62 37.13
C ASP A 195 -18.91 8.92 37.33
N SER A 196 -19.80 8.12 36.74
CA SER A 196 -21.00 7.57 37.40
C SER A 196 -21.93 6.83 36.42
N ASP A 197 -22.02 5.53 36.67
CA ASP A 197 -23.20 4.67 36.77
C ASP A 197 -24.14 4.33 35.59
N ALA A 198 -24.43 3.02 35.61
CA ALA A 198 -25.37 2.26 34.82
C ALA A 198 -26.84 2.70 34.97
N SER A 199 -27.62 2.62 33.88
CA SER A 199 -28.98 2.02 33.81
C SER A 199 -29.74 2.43 32.54
N SER A 200 -30.45 1.45 31.94
CA SER A 200 -31.60 1.54 31.00
C SER A 200 -31.35 2.10 29.58
N ASP A 201 -31.53 1.32 28.52
CA ASP A 201 -32.81 0.87 27.93
C ASP A 201 -33.64 2.05 27.41
N ASP A 202 -33.52 2.36 26.11
CA ASP A 202 -34.62 2.65 25.17
C ASP A 202 -34.05 2.89 23.75
N GLU A 203 -34.45 2.04 22.81
CA GLU A 203 -34.33 2.25 21.35
C GLU A 203 -35.25 3.41 20.91
N PRO A 204 -34.88 4.19 19.88
CA PRO A 204 -35.62 3.97 18.63
C PRO A 204 -34.79 4.10 17.35
N GLU A 205 -35.02 3.13 16.48
CA GLU A 205 -34.71 3.11 15.05
C GLU A 205 -35.04 4.45 14.38
N THR A 206 -34.03 5.10 13.81
CA THR A 206 -34.22 6.11 12.77
C THR A 206 -33.22 5.87 11.64
N VAL A 207 -33.62 5.03 10.69
CA VAL A 207 -32.96 4.88 9.41
C VAL A 207 -33.31 6.07 8.51
N PRO A 208 -32.35 6.87 8.02
CA PRO A 208 -32.62 7.79 6.93
C PRO A 208 -32.74 7.01 5.62
N ILE A 209 -33.97 6.94 5.09
CA ILE A 209 -34.28 6.47 3.74
C ILE A 209 -33.55 7.38 2.73
N LEU A 210 -32.47 6.88 2.13
CA LEU A 210 -31.83 7.55 1.01
C LEU A 210 -32.58 7.19 -0.28
N VAL A 211 -33.29 8.18 -0.82
CA VAL A 211 -33.98 8.16 -2.11
C VAL A 211 -32.99 7.80 -3.21
N THR A 212 -33.25 6.71 -3.93
CA THR A 212 -32.53 6.34 -5.15
C THR A 212 -32.89 7.31 -6.27
N ALA A 213 -32.06 8.32 -6.48
CA ALA A 213 -32.12 9.13 -7.69
C ALA A 213 -31.64 8.27 -8.87
N THR A 214 -32.58 7.88 -9.73
CA THR A 214 -32.30 7.27 -11.04
C THR A 214 -31.71 8.33 -11.97
N THR A 215 -30.39 8.46 -12.01
CA THR A 215 -29.73 9.27 -13.05
C THR A 215 -29.69 8.49 -14.35
N GLY A 216 -30.36 9.06 -15.35
CA GLY A 216 -30.60 8.50 -16.66
C GLY A 216 -29.35 7.99 -17.36
N LYS A 217 -29.56 6.88 -18.07
CA LYS A 217 -28.65 6.26 -19.02
C LYS A 217 -28.27 7.29 -20.09
N LYS A 218 -27.15 7.97 -19.91
CA LYS A 218 -26.52 8.76 -20.96
C LYS A 218 -26.09 7.77 -22.03
N GLN A 219 -26.81 7.76 -23.16
CA GLN A 219 -26.36 7.07 -24.36
C GLN A 219 -24.99 7.65 -24.72
N GLN A 220 -23.94 6.88 -24.42
CA GLN A 220 -22.67 7.10 -25.08
C GLN A 220 -22.93 6.82 -26.56
N GLY A 221 -22.80 7.86 -27.38
CA GLY A 221 -22.75 7.75 -28.83
C GLY A 221 -21.53 6.94 -29.21
N GLY A 222 -21.67 5.62 -29.13
CA GLY A 222 -20.81 4.69 -29.84
C GLY A 222 -21.23 4.72 -31.29
N CYS A 223 -20.28 4.99 -32.18
CA CYS A 223 -20.46 4.80 -33.61
C CYS A 223 -21.08 3.41 -33.84
N GLN A 224 -22.23 3.40 -34.51
CA GLN A 224 -22.87 2.17 -34.99
C GLN A 224 -22.08 1.59 -36.17
#